data_AF-A0A2J6TDZ5-F1
#
_entry.id   AF-A0A2J6TDZ5-F1
#
_cell.length_a   1.000
_cell.length_b   1.000
_cell.length_c   1.000
_cell.angle_alpha   90.00
_cell.angle_beta   90.00
_cell.angle_gamma   90.00
#
_symmetry.space_group_name_H-M   'P 1'
#
loop_
_entity.id
_entity.type
_entity.pdbx_description
1 polymer ?
#
loop_
_entity_poly.entity_id
_entity_poly.type
_entity_poly.pdbx_seq_one_letter_code
_entity_poly.pdbx_strand_id
1 'polypeptide(L)'
;MLWIHGHPGSGKTILATSVLDELDESEDQPEDGIRVVLHHFFRYNSEASRSPASAFRSLLSQILWGCRHDKYIVDKFTFMMTSKSQGQLDASEGTLGDLLQICLDPNAIIVVDGVDECSDSDSFVSSLLRLSYACNPRILLLGRVNVAQLQRSVPIKSQLSLSKQELSLDIRLFCEHKLEDLIEEELLPESASNDLERLIEHLVNGADGMFLWARLMFEFLRSTSLSQKRRVNIIAEIKFPEGLEKMYHRIFLLISQSGHSTRNLATNIFTWLVFGATPMTTRQIRQTLVIEGFWTSDTSEDISEFESAIIMACKGLVELVPMSKDLPNARGLQLIHSTVKEILTCPDPASGLESTSLSQELIKLPTPEIANFNIAHCCLRQLLHYTPVGPLSEQMHRSISCLDLAANLPFTDYAAVYWVHHASATIIDTSKITTHNAQVDKSFENAFLGFAADLRKFLSIPKTVTVWLEAFYTSSHADRPSGSGLRTWASWLSDLTQETNLRVDGALLGMIFEFCSDLDRIVRIWDSNLRLTPHIVWDELTAAGLAPSQMFFSSGSTRVRSRAPNRPSDFAAAVANNPEASMSAVSADGSLLGVLSVLYYRQERDHCLCLHRVIRAVAPGLGSPARCPSRCST
;
A
#
# COMPACT_ATOMS: atom_id res chain seq x y z
N MET A 1 -29.67 -13.35 -5.36
CA MET A 1 -28.83 -12.15 -5.35
C MET A 1 -29.71 -10.92 -5.16
N LEU A 2 -29.34 -10.03 -4.25
CA LEU A 2 -29.97 -8.72 -3.97
C LEU A 2 -28.91 -7.63 -4.18
N TRP A 3 -29.25 -6.56 -4.86
CA TRP A 3 -28.37 -5.42 -5.07
C TRP A 3 -28.94 -4.15 -4.45
N ILE A 4 -28.22 -3.57 -3.49
CA ILE A 4 -28.52 -2.27 -2.91
C ILE A 4 -27.64 -1.22 -3.57
N HIS A 5 -28.25 -0.18 -4.15
CA HIS A 5 -27.50 0.89 -4.80
C HIS A 5 -27.90 2.27 -4.29
N GLY A 6 -26.92 3.18 -4.24
CA GLY A 6 -27.15 4.54 -3.76
C GLY A 6 -26.00 5.48 -4.11
N HIS A 7 -26.26 6.78 -3.98
CA HIS A 7 -25.28 7.83 -4.24
C HIS A 7 -24.06 7.75 -3.29
N PRO A 8 -22.93 8.36 -3.63
CA PRO A 8 -21.80 8.50 -2.70
C PRO A 8 -22.26 9.09 -1.36
N GLY A 9 -21.77 8.54 -0.25
CA GLY A 9 -22.14 9.02 1.08
C GLY A 9 -23.57 8.70 1.56
N SER A 10 -24.31 7.82 0.89
CA SER A 10 -25.67 7.41 1.29
C SER A 10 -25.73 6.38 2.44
N GLY A 11 -24.59 6.00 3.04
CA GLY A 11 -24.54 5.05 4.16
C GLY A 11 -24.49 3.57 3.79
N LYS A 12 -24.18 3.20 2.53
CA LYS A 12 -24.11 1.79 2.08
C LYS A 12 -23.20 0.91 2.94
N THR A 13 -21.97 1.34 3.19
CA THR A 13 -21.02 0.58 4.01
C THR A 13 -21.52 0.40 5.45
N ILE A 14 -22.18 1.41 6.03
CA ILE A 14 -22.80 1.32 7.36
C ILE A 14 -23.97 0.33 7.35
N LEU A 15 -24.79 0.35 6.30
CA LEU A 15 -25.86 -0.64 6.12
C LEU A 15 -25.30 -2.05 5.96
N ALA A 16 -24.20 -2.23 5.23
CA ALA A 16 -23.54 -3.53 5.09
C ALA A 16 -23.06 -4.07 6.45
N THR A 17 -22.46 -3.22 7.28
CA THR A 17 -22.04 -3.60 8.64
C THR A 17 -23.23 -3.92 9.53
N SER A 18 -24.30 -3.11 9.52
CA SER A 18 -25.50 -3.41 10.31
C SER A 18 -26.18 -4.72 9.89
N VAL A 19 -26.17 -5.06 8.59
CA VAL A 19 -26.65 -6.36 8.12
C VAL A 19 -25.79 -7.50 8.65
N LEU A 20 -24.46 -7.33 8.71
CA LEU A 20 -23.57 -8.35 9.26
C LEU A 20 -23.79 -8.52 10.76
N ASP A 21 -23.92 -7.42 11.51
CA ASP A 21 -24.18 -7.46 12.95
C ASP A 21 -25.49 -8.20 13.25
N GLU A 22 -26.57 -7.89 12.52
CA GLU A 22 -27.87 -8.58 12.66
C GLU A 22 -27.78 -10.08 12.30
N LEU A 23 -27.01 -10.42 11.25
CA LEU A 23 -26.83 -11.82 10.84
C LEU A 23 -26.03 -12.62 11.88
N ASP A 24 -25.06 -11.99 12.54
CA ASP A 24 -24.26 -12.59 13.60
C ASP A 24 -25.07 -12.75 14.90
N GLU A 25 -25.99 -11.82 15.21
CA GLU A 25 -26.88 -11.90 16.38
C GLU A 25 -28.07 -12.85 16.19
N SER A 26 -28.45 -13.16 14.94
CA SER A 26 -29.61 -14.01 14.66
C SER A 26 -29.41 -15.47 15.12
N GLU A 27 -30.31 -15.95 15.99
CA GLU A 27 -30.37 -17.36 16.40
C GLU A 27 -30.97 -18.29 15.33
N ASP A 28 -31.44 -17.74 14.20
CA ASP A 28 -32.06 -18.44 13.07
C ASP A 28 -31.04 -19.29 12.28
N GLN A 29 -30.57 -20.37 12.89
CA GLN A 29 -29.79 -21.40 12.22
C GLN A 29 -30.70 -22.23 11.30
N PRO A 30 -30.27 -22.57 10.09
CA PRO A 30 -31.01 -23.47 9.23
C PRO A 30 -31.15 -24.86 9.89
N GLU A 31 -32.29 -25.52 9.70
CA GLU A 31 -32.58 -26.84 10.30
C GLU A 31 -31.52 -27.90 9.96
N ASP A 32 -30.81 -27.74 8.83
CA ASP A 32 -29.83 -28.68 8.30
C ASP A 32 -28.35 -28.24 8.40
N GLY A 33 -27.99 -27.24 9.21
CA GLY A 33 -26.57 -26.92 9.40
C GLY A 33 -26.25 -25.56 10.03
N ILE A 34 -24.97 -25.18 9.96
CA ILE A 34 -24.48 -23.89 10.43
C ILE A 34 -24.55 -22.89 9.27
N ARG A 35 -25.18 -21.73 9.48
CA ARG A 35 -25.18 -20.64 8.50
C ARG A 35 -23.78 -20.04 8.41
N VAL A 36 -23.16 -20.11 7.23
CA VAL A 36 -21.86 -19.47 6.96
C VAL A 36 -22.12 -18.08 6.39
N VAL A 37 -21.69 -17.04 7.11
CA VAL A 37 -21.73 -15.64 6.65
C VAL A 37 -20.33 -15.25 6.20
N LEU A 38 -20.21 -14.85 4.93
CA LEU A 38 -18.96 -14.44 4.30
C LEU A 38 -19.10 -12.98 3.87
N HIS A 39 -18.05 -12.20 4.04
CA HIS A 39 -18.07 -10.79 3.63
C HIS A 39 -16.78 -10.35 2.95
N HIS A 40 -16.90 -9.37 2.06
CA HIS A 40 -15.74 -8.69 1.49
C HIS A 40 -16.05 -7.23 1.20
N PHE A 41 -15.19 -6.32 1.67
CA PHE A 41 -15.33 -4.89 1.39
C PHE A 41 -14.21 -4.47 0.45
N PHE A 42 -14.57 -4.06 -0.76
CA PHE A 42 -13.63 -3.40 -1.65
C PHE A 42 -13.28 -2.03 -1.06
N ARG A 43 -11.98 -1.69 -1.06
CA ARG A 43 -11.51 -0.40 -0.57
C ARG A 43 -10.71 0.33 -1.65
N TYR A 44 -11.13 1.55 -1.99
CA TYR A 44 -10.47 2.39 -3.00
C TYR A 44 -8.99 2.66 -2.72
N ASN A 45 -8.56 2.62 -1.46
CA ASN A 45 -7.20 2.94 -1.02
C ASN A 45 -6.28 1.72 -0.89
N SER A 46 -6.75 0.50 -1.20
CA SER A 46 -5.95 -0.72 -1.07
C SER A 46 -6.01 -1.55 -2.34
N GLU A 47 -4.95 -1.51 -3.16
CA GLU A 47 -4.83 -2.35 -4.37
C GLU A 47 -5.00 -3.84 -4.05
N ALA A 48 -4.50 -4.28 -2.90
CA ALA A 48 -4.65 -5.63 -2.40
C ALA A 48 -6.11 -6.05 -2.15
N SER A 49 -7.05 -5.11 -2.08
CA SER A 49 -8.49 -5.40 -1.95
C SER A 49 -9.26 -5.24 -3.26
N ARG A 50 -8.78 -4.43 -4.20
CA ARG A 50 -9.55 -4.00 -5.39
C ARG A 50 -9.73 -5.09 -6.45
N SER A 51 -8.88 -6.11 -6.47
CA SER A 51 -8.97 -7.16 -7.49
C SER A 51 -10.12 -8.15 -7.22
N PRO A 52 -10.75 -8.74 -8.25
CA PRO A 52 -11.66 -9.87 -8.05
C PRO A 52 -11.00 -11.05 -7.31
N ALA A 53 -9.73 -11.31 -7.62
CA ALA A 53 -8.95 -12.37 -7.01
C ALA A 53 -8.76 -12.17 -5.49
N SER A 54 -8.58 -10.92 -5.02
CA SER A 54 -8.50 -10.62 -3.59
C SER A 54 -9.83 -10.85 -2.88
N ALA A 55 -10.95 -10.52 -3.52
CA ALA A 55 -12.27 -10.84 -2.98
C ALA A 55 -12.45 -12.36 -2.82
N PHE A 56 -12.13 -13.16 -3.85
CA PHE A 56 -12.23 -14.62 -3.74
C PHE A 56 -11.29 -15.20 -2.69
N ARG A 57 -10.05 -14.72 -2.59
CA ARG A 57 -9.11 -15.13 -1.53
C ARG A 57 -9.66 -14.81 -0.13
N SER A 58 -10.26 -13.63 0.04
CA SER A 58 -10.87 -13.19 1.29
C SER A 58 -12.08 -14.04 1.69
N LEU A 59 -12.92 -14.44 0.74
CA LEU A 59 -14.05 -15.33 0.99
C LEU A 59 -13.57 -16.75 1.31
N LEU A 60 -12.60 -17.27 0.56
CA LEU A 60 -12.01 -18.60 0.78
C LEU A 60 -11.28 -18.70 2.12
N SER A 61 -10.58 -17.65 2.55
CA SER A 61 -9.89 -17.65 3.84
C SER A 61 -10.87 -17.70 5.00
N GLN A 62 -12.03 -17.02 4.89
CA GLN A 62 -13.11 -17.11 5.87
C GLN A 62 -13.72 -18.51 5.93
N ILE A 63 -13.97 -19.15 4.78
CA ILE A 63 -14.43 -20.54 4.73
C ILE A 63 -13.40 -21.46 5.40
N LEU A 64 -12.12 -21.35 5.04
CA LEU A 64 -11.08 -22.19 5.62
C LEU A 64 -10.95 -21.99 7.13
N TRP A 65 -11.05 -20.75 7.61
CA TRP A 65 -10.97 -20.43 9.03
C TRP A 65 -12.18 -20.95 9.81
N GLY A 66 -13.40 -20.72 9.29
CA GLY A 66 -14.65 -21.17 9.91
C GLY A 66 -14.80 -22.68 9.90
N CYS A 67 -14.44 -23.33 8.80
CA CYS A 67 -14.55 -24.77 8.59
C CYS A 67 -13.21 -25.51 8.82
N ARG A 68 -12.28 -24.94 9.60
CA ARG A 68 -10.92 -25.52 9.82
C ARG A 68 -10.90 -26.93 10.41
N HIS A 69 -12.00 -27.36 11.03
CA HIS A 69 -12.16 -28.71 11.59
C HIS A 69 -12.87 -29.68 10.64
N ASP A 70 -13.43 -29.18 9.53
CA ASP A 70 -14.01 -30.00 8.48
C ASP A 70 -12.88 -30.55 7.58
N LYS A 71 -12.59 -31.83 7.75
CA LYS A 71 -11.56 -32.53 6.97
C LYS A 71 -11.82 -32.45 5.47
N TYR A 72 -13.08 -32.45 5.04
CA TYR A 72 -13.41 -32.40 3.62
C TYR A 72 -13.05 -31.05 2.99
N ILE A 73 -13.29 -29.96 3.71
CA ILE A 73 -12.85 -28.63 3.28
C ILE A 73 -11.33 -28.55 3.24
N VAL A 74 -10.63 -28.99 4.29
CA VAL A 74 -9.16 -28.97 4.33
C VAL A 74 -8.54 -29.82 3.20
N ASP A 75 -9.11 -30.99 2.92
CA ASP A 75 -8.66 -31.87 1.84
C ASP A 75 -8.84 -31.21 0.46
N LYS A 76 -9.93 -30.49 0.22
CA LYS A 76 -10.13 -29.71 -1.02
C LYS A 76 -9.06 -28.64 -1.21
N PHE A 77 -8.73 -27.89 -0.15
CA PHE A 77 -7.66 -26.89 -0.20
C PHE A 77 -6.29 -27.55 -0.46
N THR A 78 -6.01 -28.69 0.18
CA THR A 78 -4.74 -29.41 0.03
C THR A 78 -4.59 -30.03 -1.35
N PHE A 79 -5.68 -30.58 -1.91
CA PHE A 79 -5.70 -31.09 -3.28
C PHE A 79 -5.39 -29.97 -4.29
N MET A 80 -5.98 -28.79 -4.13
CA MET A 80 -5.72 -27.67 -5.03
C MET A 80 -4.28 -27.14 -4.92
N MET A 81 -3.71 -27.11 -3.72
CA MET A 81 -2.30 -26.72 -3.50
C MET A 81 -1.32 -27.69 -4.15
N THR A 82 -1.62 -28.99 -4.13
CA THR A 82 -0.73 -30.04 -4.66
C THR A 82 -0.82 -30.21 -6.18
N SER A 83 -2.00 -29.97 -6.76
CA SER A 83 -2.29 -30.20 -8.19
C SER A 83 -1.59 -29.24 -9.16
N LYS A 84 -1.01 -28.13 -8.68
CA LYS A 84 -0.41 -27.08 -9.52
C LYS A 84 1.06 -26.74 -9.21
N SER A 85 1.82 -27.69 -8.67
CA SER A 85 3.28 -27.55 -8.47
C SER A 85 4.13 -27.53 -9.76
N GLN A 86 3.56 -27.13 -10.90
CA GLN A 86 4.28 -26.81 -12.15
C GLN A 86 4.65 -25.32 -12.24
N GLY A 87 5.21 -24.76 -11.16
CA GLY A 87 5.89 -23.46 -11.20
C GLY A 87 5.02 -22.19 -11.15
N GLN A 88 3.70 -22.29 -10.98
CA GLN A 88 2.83 -21.13 -10.76
C GLN A 88 2.49 -21.02 -9.27
N LEU A 89 3.08 -20.01 -8.60
CA LEU A 89 2.90 -19.76 -7.17
C LEU A 89 1.53 -19.13 -6.84
N ASP A 90 0.91 -18.43 -7.80
CA ASP A 90 -0.35 -17.71 -7.61
C ASP A 90 -1.53 -18.31 -8.39
N ALA A 91 -2.64 -18.54 -7.69
CA ALA A 91 -3.91 -18.95 -8.29
C ALA A 91 -4.53 -17.82 -9.13
N SER A 92 -4.99 -18.14 -10.34
CA SER A 92 -5.76 -17.21 -11.16
C SER A 92 -7.15 -16.94 -10.57
N GLU A 93 -7.78 -15.83 -10.96
CA GLU A 93 -9.16 -15.50 -10.59
C GLU A 93 -10.12 -16.66 -10.84
N GLY A 94 -10.06 -17.26 -12.03
CA GLY A 94 -10.89 -18.42 -12.38
C GLY A 94 -10.67 -19.62 -11.44
N THR A 95 -9.40 -19.91 -11.11
CA THR A 95 -9.07 -21.01 -10.18
C THR A 95 -9.66 -20.75 -8.78
N LEU A 96 -9.60 -19.50 -8.32
CA LEU A 96 -10.16 -19.10 -7.03
C LEU A 96 -11.69 -19.16 -7.04
N GLY A 97 -12.33 -18.73 -8.13
CA GLY A 97 -13.78 -18.84 -8.32
C GLY A 97 -14.26 -20.29 -8.33
N ASP A 98 -13.56 -21.16 -9.05
CA ASP A 98 -13.87 -22.61 -9.10
C ASP A 98 -13.73 -23.25 -7.71
N LEU A 99 -12.67 -22.91 -6.97
CA LEU A 99 -12.48 -23.40 -5.61
C LEU A 99 -13.58 -22.89 -4.67
N LEU A 100 -13.95 -21.62 -4.79
CA LEU A 100 -15.06 -21.06 -4.02
C LEU A 100 -16.34 -21.83 -4.31
N GLN A 101 -16.65 -22.11 -5.58
CA GLN A 101 -17.82 -22.91 -5.96
C GLN A 101 -17.84 -24.28 -5.29
N ILE A 102 -16.69 -24.96 -5.24
CA ILE A 102 -16.56 -26.31 -4.66
C ILE A 102 -16.72 -26.27 -3.13
N CYS A 103 -16.28 -25.19 -2.47
CA CYS A 103 -16.27 -25.08 -1.01
C CYS A 103 -17.53 -24.42 -0.44
N LEU A 104 -18.32 -23.72 -1.25
CA LEU A 104 -19.44 -22.92 -0.78
C LEU A 104 -20.66 -23.79 -0.42
N ASP A 105 -21.23 -23.55 0.75
CA ASP A 105 -22.49 -24.14 1.18
C ASP A 105 -23.69 -23.44 0.50
N PRO A 106 -24.75 -24.17 0.09
CA PRO A 106 -25.95 -23.56 -0.49
C PRO A 106 -26.66 -22.54 0.40
N ASN A 107 -26.55 -22.67 1.72
CA ASN A 107 -27.12 -21.73 2.69
C ASN A 107 -26.18 -20.58 3.05
N ALA A 108 -24.99 -20.50 2.42
CA ALA A 108 -24.06 -19.43 2.68
C ALA A 108 -24.65 -18.06 2.27
N ILE A 109 -24.38 -17.06 3.12
CA ILE A 109 -24.69 -15.67 2.84
C ILE A 109 -23.39 -14.96 2.48
N ILE A 110 -23.36 -14.27 1.34
CA ILE A 110 -22.22 -13.49 0.89
C ILE A 110 -22.62 -12.02 0.86
N VAL A 111 -21.95 -11.18 1.64
CA VAL A 111 -22.15 -9.72 1.66
C VAL A 111 -20.93 -9.03 1.04
N VAL A 112 -21.12 -8.29 -0.04
CA VAL A 112 -20.03 -7.55 -0.68
C VAL A 112 -20.36 -6.07 -0.76
N ASP A 113 -19.52 -5.23 -0.15
CA ASP A 113 -19.63 -3.77 -0.21
C ASP A 113 -18.58 -3.17 -1.16
N GLY A 114 -18.94 -2.04 -1.78
CA GLY A 114 -18.06 -1.30 -2.68
C GLY A 114 -17.81 -1.98 -4.02
N VAL A 115 -18.79 -2.70 -4.59
CA VAL A 115 -18.59 -3.44 -5.86
C VAL A 115 -18.12 -2.53 -7.00
N ASP A 116 -18.49 -1.25 -6.99
CA ASP A 116 -18.00 -0.24 -7.94
C ASP A 116 -16.53 0.14 -7.77
N GLU A 117 -15.90 -0.18 -6.64
CA GLU A 117 -14.47 0.05 -6.37
C GLU A 117 -13.57 -1.11 -6.82
N CYS A 118 -14.18 -2.23 -7.24
CA CYS A 118 -13.49 -3.36 -7.83
C CYS A 118 -12.83 -2.97 -9.17
N SER A 119 -11.58 -3.38 -9.38
CA SER A 119 -10.81 -3.09 -10.59
C SER A 119 -11.43 -3.70 -11.86
N ASP A 120 -12.14 -4.82 -11.70
CA ASP A 120 -12.90 -5.49 -12.77
C ASP A 120 -14.22 -6.02 -12.20
N SER A 121 -15.13 -5.07 -11.92
CA SER A 121 -16.44 -5.36 -11.32
C SER A 121 -17.30 -6.27 -12.21
N ASP A 122 -17.22 -6.13 -13.53
CA ASP A 122 -18.00 -6.94 -14.47
C ASP A 122 -17.53 -8.42 -14.47
N SER A 123 -16.22 -8.69 -14.44
CA SER A 123 -15.70 -10.07 -14.28
C SER A 123 -16.11 -10.67 -12.94
N PHE A 124 -15.95 -9.90 -11.85
CA PHE A 124 -16.30 -10.36 -10.51
C PHE A 124 -17.79 -10.72 -10.39
N VAL A 125 -18.68 -9.84 -10.86
CA VAL A 125 -20.13 -10.07 -10.86
C VAL A 125 -20.50 -11.27 -11.74
N SER A 126 -19.87 -11.42 -12.91
CA SER A 126 -20.08 -12.59 -13.78
C SER A 126 -19.71 -13.90 -13.10
N SER A 127 -18.63 -13.90 -12.33
CA SER A 127 -18.22 -15.04 -11.50
C SER A 127 -19.21 -15.32 -10.37
N LEU A 128 -19.71 -14.30 -9.66
CA LEU A 128 -20.76 -14.47 -8.65
C LEU A 128 -22.08 -14.99 -9.22
N LEU A 129 -22.44 -14.60 -10.44
CA LEU A 129 -23.63 -15.13 -11.12
C LEU A 129 -23.48 -16.62 -11.42
N ARG A 130 -22.30 -17.06 -11.90
CA ARG A 130 -22.00 -18.49 -12.09
C ARG A 130 -22.14 -19.26 -10.78
N LEU A 131 -21.63 -18.72 -9.67
CA LEU A 131 -21.81 -19.30 -8.33
C LEU A 131 -23.29 -19.37 -7.93
N SER A 132 -24.06 -18.32 -8.22
CA SER A 132 -25.50 -18.28 -7.94
C SER A 132 -26.26 -19.40 -8.67
N TYR A 133 -25.89 -19.75 -9.90
CA TYR A 133 -26.51 -20.84 -10.66
C TYR A 133 -26.05 -22.23 -10.19
N ALA A 134 -24.80 -22.35 -9.73
CA ALA A 134 -24.23 -23.64 -9.35
C ALA A 134 -24.62 -24.07 -7.92
N CYS A 135 -24.57 -23.15 -6.96
CA CYS A 135 -24.69 -23.46 -5.53
C CYS A 135 -25.89 -22.77 -4.86
N ASN A 136 -26.55 -21.81 -5.53
CA ASN A 136 -27.68 -21.03 -5.00
C ASN A 136 -27.45 -20.28 -3.64
N PRO A 137 -26.29 -19.67 -3.38
CA PRO A 137 -26.07 -18.86 -2.17
C PRO A 137 -26.93 -17.59 -2.12
N ARG A 138 -27.13 -17.05 -0.92
CA ARG A 138 -27.75 -15.74 -0.71
C ARG A 138 -26.69 -14.65 -0.83
N ILE A 139 -26.68 -13.94 -1.95
CA ILE A 139 -25.69 -12.88 -2.21
C ILE A 139 -26.34 -11.50 -2.06
N LEU A 140 -25.77 -10.65 -1.19
CA LEU A 140 -26.07 -9.23 -1.06
C LEU A 140 -24.90 -8.41 -1.60
N LEU A 141 -25.18 -7.51 -2.54
CA LEU A 141 -24.19 -6.62 -3.15
C LEU A 141 -24.56 -5.17 -2.86
N LEU A 142 -23.60 -4.37 -2.44
CA LEU A 142 -23.75 -2.94 -2.22
C LEU A 142 -22.76 -2.15 -3.09
N GLY A 143 -23.23 -1.08 -3.72
CA GLY A 143 -22.37 -0.24 -4.56
C GLY A 143 -23.08 0.95 -5.19
N ARG A 144 -22.39 1.65 -6.10
CA ARG A 144 -22.96 2.72 -6.93
C ARG A 144 -23.71 2.13 -8.13
N VAL A 145 -24.57 2.94 -8.75
CA VAL A 145 -25.42 2.56 -9.90
C VAL A 145 -24.61 2.27 -11.18
N ASN A 146 -23.35 2.70 -11.25
CA ASN A 146 -22.51 2.68 -12.45
C ASN A 146 -21.95 1.29 -12.84
N VAL A 147 -22.26 0.21 -12.10
CA VAL A 147 -21.81 -1.15 -12.45
C VAL A 147 -22.76 -1.77 -13.49
N ALA A 148 -22.35 -1.73 -14.76
CA ALA A 148 -23.19 -2.14 -15.89
C ALA A 148 -23.64 -3.61 -15.81
N GLN A 149 -22.78 -4.52 -15.36
CA GLN A 149 -23.15 -5.93 -15.24
C GLN A 149 -24.23 -6.19 -14.18
N LEU A 150 -24.25 -5.42 -13.08
CA LEU A 150 -25.30 -5.51 -12.06
C LEU A 150 -26.65 -5.05 -12.62
N GLN A 151 -26.66 -3.93 -13.34
CA GLN A 151 -27.88 -3.42 -13.99
C GLN A 151 -28.50 -4.43 -14.96
N ARG A 152 -27.66 -5.16 -15.72
CA ARG A 152 -28.12 -6.14 -16.71
C ARG A 152 -28.55 -7.46 -16.10
N SER A 153 -27.88 -7.89 -15.03
CA SER A 153 -27.97 -9.27 -14.55
C SER A 153 -28.86 -9.44 -13.32
N VAL A 154 -29.01 -8.40 -12.49
CA VAL A 154 -29.86 -8.46 -11.30
C VAL A 154 -31.27 -8.01 -11.68
N PRO A 155 -32.32 -8.83 -11.48
CA PRO A 155 -33.70 -8.44 -11.77
C PRO A 155 -34.14 -7.22 -10.96
N ILE A 156 -34.97 -6.33 -11.53
CA ILE A 156 -35.46 -5.10 -10.88
C ILE A 156 -36.07 -5.37 -9.49
N LYS A 157 -36.84 -6.46 -9.33
CA LYS A 157 -37.43 -6.87 -8.05
C LYS A 157 -36.41 -7.22 -6.95
N SER A 158 -35.15 -7.39 -7.33
CA SER A 158 -34.00 -7.70 -6.48
C SER A 158 -32.99 -6.55 -6.50
N GLN A 159 -33.43 -5.35 -6.88
CA GLN A 159 -32.71 -4.09 -6.75
C GLN A 159 -33.41 -3.22 -5.72
N LEU A 160 -32.66 -2.69 -4.76
CA LEU A 160 -33.13 -1.73 -3.78
C LEU A 160 -32.32 -0.44 -3.96
N SER A 161 -33.01 0.62 -4.33
CA SER A 161 -32.41 1.95 -4.43
C SER A 161 -32.49 2.62 -3.08
N LEU A 162 -31.39 3.12 -2.53
CA LEU A 162 -31.40 4.05 -1.40
C LEU A 162 -31.74 5.44 -1.95
N SER A 163 -33.04 5.72 -2.08
CA SER A 163 -33.52 7.01 -2.59
C SER A 163 -33.44 8.10 -1.51
N LYS A 164 -33.43 9.36 -1.96
CA LYS A 164 -33.46 10.52 -1.09
C LYS A 164 -34.66 10.53 -0.14
N GLN A 165 -35.80 10.02 -0.61
CA GLN A 165 -37.05 9.98 0.15
C GLN A 165 -36.93 8.99 1.31
N GLU A 166 -36.40 7.80 1.04
CA GLU A 166 -36.20 6.76 2.06
C GLU A 166 -35.20 7.20 3.14
N LEU A 167 -34.13 7.90 2.76
CA LEU A 167 -33.09 8.34 3.69
C LEU A 167 -33.44 9.63 4.45
N SER A 168 -34.46 10.38 4.01
CA SER A 168 -34.74 11.72 4.52
C SER A 168 -35.10 11.73 6.02
N LEU A 169 -35.84 10.72 6.48
CA LEU A 169 -36.23 10.59 7.87
C LEU A 169 -35.04 10.25 8.77
N ASP A 170 -34.19 9.33 8.34
CA ASP A 170 -33.01 8.92 9.11
C ASP A 170 -31.97 10.06 9.20
N ILE A 171 -31.79 10.83 8.11
CA ILE A 171 -30.94 12.03 8.11
C ILE A 171 -31.52 13.10 9.04
N ARG A 172 -32.84 13.28 9.06
CA ARG A 172 -33.51 14.21 9.98
C ARG A 172 -33.23 13.82 11.44
N LEU A 173 -33.46 12.56 11.81
CA LEU A 173 -33.18 12.06 13.15
C LEU A 173 -31.70 12.26 13.54
N PHE A 174 -30.78 12.01 12.60
CA PHE A 174 -29.36 12.28 12.80
C PHE A 174 -29.08 13.78 13.04
N CYS A 175 -29.67 14.67 12.24
CA CYS A 175 -29.50 16.12 12.37
C CYS A 175 -30.10 16.66 13.67
N GLU A 176 -31.24 16.14 14.12
CA GLU A 176 -31.87 16.47 15.40
C GLU A 176 -30.90 16.23 16.56
N HIS A 177 -30.45 14.99 16.73
CA HIS A 177 -29.51 14.63 17.79
C HIS A 177 -28.20 15.44 17.72
N LYS A 178 -27.65 15.63 16.51
CA LYS A 178 -26.39 16.36 16.33
C LYS A 178 -26.52 17.86 16.58
N LEU A 179 -27.70 18.45 16.35
CA LEU A 179 -27.95 19.85 16.71
C LEU A 179 -28.08 20.02 18.21
N GLU A 180 -28.74 19.09 18.90
CA GLU A 180 -28.80 19.04 20.36
C GLU A 180 -27.39 18.97 20.96
N ASP A 181 -26.53 18.07 20.47
CA ASP A 181 -25.12 17.99 20.88
C ASP A 181 -24.43 19.37 20.78
N LEU A 182 -24.63 20.11 19.67
CA LEU A 182 -23.98 21.42 19.48
C LEU A 182 -24.50 22.50 20.44
N ILE A 183 -25.74 22.39 20.90
CA ILE A 183 -26.32 23.30 21.90
C ILE A 183 -25.76 22.96 23.28
N GLU A 184 -25.71 21.68 23.63
CA GLU A 184 -25.13 21.19 24.90
C GLU A 184 -23.62 21.49 25.00
N GLU A 185 -22.88 21.42 23.89
CA GLU A 185 -21.47 21.79 23.79
C GLU A 185 -21.25 23.33 23.80
N GLU A 186 -22.30 24.14 23.95
CA GLU A 186 -22.28 25.62 23.88
C GLU A 186 -21.72 26.16 22.55
N LEU A 187 -21.73 25.36 21.49
CA LEU A 187 -21.28 25.77 20.15
C LEU A 187 -22.37 26.52 19.39
N LEU A 188 -23.63 26.31 19.74
CA LEU A 188 -24.78 27.11 19.31
C LEU A 188 -25.34 27.92 20.47
N PRO A 189 -25.98 29.07 20.21
CA PRO A 189 -26.64 29.82 21.28
C PRO A 189 -27.87 29.04 21.77
N GLU A 190 -28.21 29.13 23.06
CA GLU A 190 -29.44 28.51 23.62
C GLU A 190 -30.72 28.93 22.86
N SER A 191 -30.73 30.14 22.29
CA SER A 191 -31.85 30.62 21.48
C SER A 191 -32.05 29.81 20.19
N ALA A 192 -31.08 29.02 19.75
CA ALA A 192 -31.21 28.12 18.59
C ALA A 192 -32.30 27.06 18.82
N SER A 193 -32.56 26.67 20.07
CA SER A 193 -33.65 25.76 20.42
C SER A 193 -35.03 26.30 20.01
N ASN A 194 -35.20 27.62 19.95
CA ASN A 194 -36.46 28.24 19.51
C ASN A 194 -36.73 28.08 18.01
N ASP A 195 -35.67 27.90 17.21
CA ASP A 195 -35.72 27.78 15.74
C ASP A 195 -35.27 26.39 15.27
N LEU A 196 -35.27 25.39 16.16
CA LEU A 196 -34.65 24.08 15.93
C LEU A 196 -35.19 23.39 14.67
N GLU A 197 -36.51 23.34 14.50
CA GLU A 197 -37.17 22.73 13.34
C GLU A 197 -36.66 23.36 12.02
N ARG A 198 -36.52 24.69 11.99
CA ARG A 198 -36.05 25.39 10.79
C ARG A 198 -34.59 25.06 10.49
N LEU A 199 -33.74 24.95 11.52
CA LEU A 199 -32.35 24.56 11.35
C LEU A 199 -32.22 23.13 10.83
N ILE A 200 -33.04 22.21 11.35
CA ILE A 200 -33.12 20.82 10.87
C ILE A 200 -33.54 20.78 9.41
N GLU A 201 -34.61 21.50 9.03
CA GLU A 201 -35.05 21.59 7.63
C GLU A 201 -33.93 22.06 6.70
N HIS A 202 -33.18 23.10 7.07
CA HIS A 202 -32.03 23.58 6.30
C HIS A 202 -30.94 22.51 6.14
N LEU A 203 -30.60 21.79 7.20
CA LEU A 203 -29.59 20.73 7.16
C LEU A 203 -30.04 19.52 6.34
N VAL A 204 -31.29 19.07 6.51
CA VAL A 204 -31.87 17.96 5.73
C VAL A 204 -31.93 18.31 4.24
N ASN A 205 -32.36 19.53 3.91
CA ASN A 205 -32.38 20.04 2.54
C ASN A 205 -30.96 20.13 1.93
N GLY A 206 -29.97 20.54 2.73
CA GLY A 206 -28.57 20.58 2.30
C GLY A 206 -27.98 19.20 2.03
N ALA A 207 -28.30 18.23 2.90
CA ALA A 207 -27.80 16.86 2.84
C ALA A 207 -28.35 16.09 1.62
N ASP A 208 -29.61 16.32 1.25
CA ASP A 208 -30.20 15.81 0.00
C ASP A 208 -29.97 14.29 -0.23
N GLY A 209 -30.14 13.50 0.84
CA GLY A 209 -29.93 12.05 0.83
C GLY A 209 -28.48 11.57 1.05
N MET A 210 -27.56 12.47 1.45
CA MET A 210 -26.15 12.15 1.72
C MET A 210 -25.82 12.29 3.21
N PHE A 211 -25.72 11.16 3.92
CA PHE A 211 -25.21 11.13 5.30
C PHE A 211 -23.80 11.71 5.43
N LEU A 212 -22.94 11.47 4.43
CA LEU A 212 -21.58 12.03 4.42
C LEU A 212 -21.61 13.56 4.49
N TRP A 213 -22.50 14.21 3.73
CA TRP A 213 -22.64 15.65 3.79
C TRP A 213 -23.07 16.11 5.19
N ALA A 214 -24.06 15.43 5.79
CA ALA A 214 -24.55 15.78 7.12
C ALA A 214 -23.44 15.63 8.18
N ARG A 215 -22.73 14.49 8.19
CA ARG A 215 -21.57 14.26 9.07
C ARG A 215 -20.51 15.36 8.91
N LEU A 216 -20.10 15.64 7.67
CA LEU A 216 -19.09 16.67 7.38
C LEU A 216 -19.55 18.07 7.81
N MET A 217 -20.83 18.40 7.64
CA MET A 217 -21.39 19.68 8.09
C MET A 217 -21.28 19.82 9.60
N PHE A 218 -21.63 18.80 10.38
CA PHE A 218 -21.51 18.86 11.83
C PHE A 218 -20.05 18.88 12.31
N GLU A 219 -19.14 18.14 11.67
CA GLU A 219 -17.70 18.23 11.96
C GLU A 219 -17.16 19.63 11.65
N PHE A 220 -17.57 20.21 10.52
CA PHE A 220 -17.23 21.58 10.13
C PHE A 220 -17.77 22.61 11.13
N LEU A 221 -19.02 22.46 11.59
CA LEU A 221 -19.63 23.33 12.58
C LEU A 221 -18.91 23.25 13.93
N ARG A 222 -18.32 22.11 14.29
CA ARG A 222 -17.48 21.97 15.49
C ARG A 222 -16.13 22.69 15.42
N SER A 223 -15.77 23.25 14.27
CA SER A 223 -14.55 24.05 14.13
C SER A 223 -14.51 25.20 15.14
N THR A 224 -13.40 25.32 15.87
CA THR A 224 -13.13 26.41 16.82
C THR A 224 -12.97 27.77 16.14
N SER A 225 -12.77 27.78 14.81
CA SER A 225 -12.68 29.02 14.01
C SER A 225 -14.04 29.68 13.76
N LEU A 226 -15.15 29.03 14.12
CA LEU A 226 -16.50 29.56 13.93
C LEU A 226 -17.06 30.10 15.25
N SER A 227 -17.68 31.28 15.20
CA SER A 227 -18.49 31.79 16.32
C SER A 227 -19.89 31.17 16.31
N GLN A 228 -20.55 31.15 17.46
CA GLN A 228 -21.95 30.72 17.60
C GLN A 228 -22.87 31.37 16.54
N LYS A 229 -22.77 32.70 16.38
CA LYS A 229 -23.54 33.44 15.37
C LYS A 229 -23.22 33.01 13.94
N ARG A 230 -21.94 32.74 13.64
CA ARG A 230 -21.54 32.31 12.29
C ARG A 230 -22.08 30.92 11.97
N ARG A 231 -22.13 30.00 12.93
CA ARG A 231 -22.72 28.66 12.77
C ARG A 231 -24.20 28.73 12.40
N VAL A 232 -25.00 29.48 13.17
CA VAL A 232 -26.43 29.68 12.88
C VAL A 232 -26.64 30.29 11.49
N ASN A 233 -25.85 31.32 11.14
CA ASN A 233 -25.95 31.94 9.82
C ASN A 233 -25.62 30.96 8.69
N ILE A 234 -24.58 30.14 8.86
CA ILE A 234 -24.20 29.13 7.86
C ILE A 234 -25.35 28.16 7.62
N ILE A 235 -25.99 27.66 8.67
CA ILE A 235 -27.15 26.76 8.54
C ILE A 235 -28.31 27.47 7.83
N ALA A 236 -28.65 28.70 8.24
CA ALA A 236 -29.76 29.46 7.66
C ALA A 236 -29.54 29.86 6.18
N GLU A 237 -28.30 29.91 5.71
CA GLU A 237 -27.95 30.17 4.30
C GLU A 237 -28.25 28.95 3.39
N ILE A 238 -28.47 27.76 3.95
CA ILE A 238 -28.66 26.50 3.20
C ILE A 238 -30.11 26.37 2.76
N LYS A 239 -30.43 26.94 1.59
CA LYS A 239 -31.80 26.91 1.03
C LYS A 239 -32.05 25.81 0.02
N PHE A 240 -30.98 25.21 -0.49
CA PHE A 240 -31.00 24.21 -1.56
C PHE A 240 -29.93 23.15 -1.29
N PRO A 241 -30.05 21.96 -1.89
CA PRO A 241 -28.99 20.95 -1.90
C PRO A 241 -27.65 21.56 -2.29
N GLU A 242 -26.64 21.38 -1.43
CA GLU A 242 -25.32 22.02 -1.63
C GLU A 242 -24.35 21.13 -2.41
N GLY A 243 -24.53 19.81 -2.37
CA GLY A 243 -23.55 18.85 -2.90
C GLY A 243 -22.32 18.70 -1.99
N LEU A 244 -21.54 17.65 -2.23
CA LEU A 244 -20.28 17.42 -1.49
C LEU A 244 -19.21 18.45 -1.89
N GLU A 245 -19.26 18.98 -3.10
CA GLU A 245 -18.30 19.95 -3.65
C GLU A 245 -18.30 21.23 -2.82
N LYS A 246 -19.48 21.81 -2.56
CA LYS A 246 -19.61 23.01 -1.73
C LYS A 246 -19.24 22.72 -0.27
N MET A 247 -19.52 21.51 0.23
CA MET A 247 -19.13 21.11 1.58
C MET A 247 -17.59 21.03 1.71
N TYR A 248 -16.92 20.38 0.76
CA TYR A 248 -15.46 20.35 0.71
C TYR A 248 -14.86 21.73 0.53
N HIS A 249 -15.45 22.59 -0.30
CA HIS A 249 -15.03 23.99 -0.43
C HIS A 249 -15.01 24.72 0.92
N ARG A 250 -16.08 24.57 1.73
CA ARG A 250 -16.14 25.15 3.10
C ARG A 250 -14.98 24.64 3.97
N ILE A 251 -14.68 23.35 3.92
CA ILE A 251 -13.62 22.74 4.74
C ILE A 251 -12.22 23.17 4.25
N PHE A 252 -11.99 23.15 2.94
CA PHE A 252 -10.73 23.59 2.34
C PHE A 252 -10.47 25.08 2.60
N LEU A 253 -11.51 25.91 2.66
CA LEU A 253 -11.38 27.31 3.05
C LEU A 253 -10.89 27.47 4.50
N LEU A 254 -11.35 26.63 5.43
CA LEU A 254 -10.82 26.64 6.80
C LEU A 254 -9.35 26.22 6.85
N ILE A 255 -8.97 25.23 6.05
CA ILE A 255 -7.57 24.83 5.93
C ILE A 255 -6.77 25.99 5.35
N SER A 256 -7.18 26.58 4.24
CA SER A 256 -6.45 27.66 3.55
C SER A 256 -6.33 28.95 4.38
N GLN A 257 -7.24 29.19 5.32
CA GLN A 257 -7.18 30.30 6.29
C GLN A 257 -6.36 29.97 7.54
N SER A 258 -5.97 28.71 7.74
CA SER A 258 -5.12 28.30 8.86
C SER A 258 -3.67 28.79 8.70
N GLY A 259 -2.89 28.72 9.78
CA GLY A 259 -1.47 29.09 9.76
C GLY A 259 -0.66 28.29 8.73
N HIS A 260 0.45 28.86 8.26
CA HIS A 260 1.29 28.26 7.22
C HIS A 260 1.75 26.83 7.54
N SER A 261 2.13 26.55 8.80
CA SER A 261 2.51 25.21 9.26
C SER A 261 1.36 24.21 9.15
N THR A 262 0.17 24.56 9.64
CA THR A 262 -1.03 23.71 9.57
C THR A 262 -1.44 23.40 8.13
N ARG A 263 -1.35 24.40 7.23
CA ARG A 263 -1.64 24.21 5.80
C ARG A 263 -0.68 23.24 5.16
N ASN A 264 0.63 23.42 5.38
CA ASN A 264 1.64 22.52 4.84
C ASN A 264 1.47 21.11 5.40
N LEU A 265 1.17 20.97 6.69
CA LEU A 265 0.90 19.67 7.30
C LEU A 265 -0.27 18.96 6.59
N ALA A 266 -1.41 19.64 6.44
CA ALA A 266 -2.58 19.09 5.76
C ALA A 266 -2.30 18.71 4.30
N THR A 267 -1.62 19.59 3.53
CA THR A 267 -1.24 19.33 2.13
C THR A 267 -0.33 18.11 2.01
N ASN A 268 0.66 17.95 2.88
CA ASN A 268 1.54 16.77 2.85
C ASN A 268 0.79 15.49 3.20
N ILE A 269 -0.09 15.53 4.21
CA ILE A 269 -0.93 14.38 4.58
C ILE A 269 -1.83 13.97 3.41
N PHE A 270 -2.51 14.92 2.79
CA PHE A 270 -3.31 14.65 1.60
C PHE A 270 -2.47 14.10 0.45
N THR A 271 -1.25 14.61 0.23
CA THR A 271 -0.33 14.09 -0.79
C THR A 271 -0.02 12.61 -0.55
N TRP A 272 0.34 12.22 0.68
CA TRP A 272 0.60 10.83 1.05
C TRP A 272 -0.64 9.93 0.93
N LEU A 273 -1.81 10.41 1.37
CA LEU A 273 -3.05 9.63 1.29
C LEU A 273 -3.60 9.48 -0.14
N VAL A 274 -3.28 10.42 -1.03
CA VAL A 274 -3.74 10.41 -2.43
C VAL A 274 -2.78 9.62 -3.33
N PHE A 275 -1.47 9.85 -3.20
CA PHE A 275 -0.44 9.34 -4.11
C PHE A 275 0.43 8.21 -3.53
N GLY A 276 0.28 7.88 -2.24
CA GLY A 276 0.92 6.71 -1.65
C GLY A 276 0.47 5.40 -2.32
N ALA A 277 1.38 4.46 -2.47
CA ALA A 277 1.15 3.16 -3.10
C ALA A 277 0.25 2.25 -2.26
N THR A 278 0.35 2.35 -0.93
CA THR A 278 -0.46 1.57 0.02
C THR A 278 -0.88 2.40 1.22
N PRO A 279 -1.94 2.01 1.95
CA PRO A 279 -2.28 2.62 3.23
C PRO A 279 -1.09 2.57 4.20
N MET A 280 -0.86 3.66 4.91
CA MET A 280 0.28 3.82 5.82
C MET A 280 -0.18 3.96 7.26
N THR A 281 0.65 3.49 8.19
CA THR A 281 0.47 3.71 9.63
C THR A 281 0.75 5.17 9.99
N THR A 282 0.17 5.63 11.11
CA THR A 282 0.45 6.96 11.66
C THR A 282 1.94 7.15 11.95
N ARG A 283 2.63 6.10 12.41
CA ARG A 283 4.10 6.12 12.62
C ARG A 283 4.88 6.32 11.33
N GLN A 284 4.47 5.66 10.24
CA GLN A 284 5.10 5.85 8.94
C GLN A 284 4.89 7.28 8.45
N ILE A 285 3.67 7.83 8.50
CA ILE A 285 3.39 9.22 8.11
C ILE A 285 4.16 10.22 8.98
N ARG A 286 4.29 9.97 10.29
CA ARG A 286 5.13 10.80 11.17
C ARG A 286 6.58 10.82 10.69
N GLN A 287 7.11 9.65 10.35
CA GLN A 287 8.48 9.53 9.87
C GLN A 287 8.70 10.28 8.55
N THR A 288 7.75 10.24 7.61
CA THR A 288 7.88 11.01 6.35
C THR A 288 7.95 12.51 6.61
N LEU A 289 7.13 13.02 7.52
CA LEU A 289 7.13 14.43 7.90
C LEU A 289 8.40 14.84 8.65
N VAL A 290 9.03 13.94 9.41
CA VAL A 290 10.36 14.19 10.03
C VAL A 290 11.44 14.32 8.95
N ILE A 291 11.46 13.42 7.95
CA ILE A 291 12.41 13.46 6.84
C ILE A 291 12.29 14.76 6.03
N GLU A 292 11.06 15.22 5.81
CA GLU A 292 10.76 16.44 5.06
C GLU A 292 10.94 17.71 5.89
N GLY A 293 11.17 17.59 7.21
CA GLY A 293 11.35 18.72 8.12
C GLY A 293 10.04 19.43 8.50
N PHE A 294 8.89 18.79 8.30
CA PHE A 294 7.57 19.28 8.72
C PHE A 294 7.20 18.88 10.15
N TRP A 295 7.92 17.93 10.75
CA TRP A 295 7.74 17.48 12.12
C TRP A 295 9.08 17.31 12.84
N THR A 296 9.08 17.40 14.18
CA THR A 296 10.29 17.20 14.99
C THR A 296 10.59 15.72 15.17
N SER A 297 11.86 15.36 15.28
CA SER A 297 12.30 13.98 15.54
C SER A 297 12.07 13.57 17.01
N ASP A 298 10.90 13.87 17.57
CA ASP A 298 10.58 13.44 18.92
C ASP A 298 10.47 11.91 18.95
N THR A 299 11.25 11.30 19.84
CA THR A 299 11.32 9.86 20.05
C THR A 299 10.19 9.35 20.95
N SER A 300 9.25 10.21 21.35
CA SER A 300 8.07 9.79 22.12
C SER A 300 7.37 8.61 21.45
N GLU A 301 7.17 7.55 22.23
CA GLU A 301 6.33 6.41 21.87
C GLU A 301 4.86 6.81 21.77
N ASP A 302 4.45 7.86 22.50
CA ASP A 302 3.11 8.43 22.42
C ASP A 302 2.96 9.22 21.12
N ILE A 303 2.11 8.69 20.24
CA ILE A 303 1.79 9.28 18.94
C ILE A 303 0.48 10.09 18.97
N SER A 304 -0.20 10.16 20.12
CA SER A 304 -1.54 10.75 20.23
C SER A 304 -1.55 12.26 19.94
N GLU A 305 -0.49 12.97 20.34
CA GLU A 305 -0.34 14.40 19.99
C GLU A 305 -0.25 14.59 18.48
N PHE A 306 0.57 13.78 17.81
CA PHE A 306 0.73 13.81 16.36
C PHE A 306 -0.58 13.47 15.65
N GLU A 307 -1.26 12.41 16.08
CA GLU A 307 -2.56 12.02 15.53
C GLU A 307 -3.60 13.13 15.69
N SER A 308 -3.71 13.73 16.88
CA SER A 308 -4.60 14.86 17.13
C SER A 308 -4.26 16.05 16.23
N ALA A 309 -2.98 16.37 16.08
CA ALA A 309 -2.51 17.44 15.20
C ALA A 309 -2.90 17.21 13.74
N ILE A 310 -2.79 15.98 13.24
CA ILE A 310 -3.23 15.60 11.88
C ILE A 310 -4.73 15.82 11.69
N ILE A 311 -5.55 15.28 12.60
CA ILE A 311 -7.01 15.36 12.50
C ILE A 311 -7.47 16.83 12.52
N MET A 312 -6.87 17.64 13.40
CA MET A 312 -7.13 19.07 13.49
C MET A 312 -6.64 19.86 12.26
N ALA A 313 -5.48 19.50 11.69
CA ALA A 313 -4.94 20.15 10.51
C ALA A 313 -5.78 19.87 9.26
N CYS A 314 -6.24 18.62 9.11
CA CYS A 314 -7.07 18.18 7.99
C CYS A 314 -8.57 18.46 8.17
N LYS A 315 -8.98 19.10 9.29
CA LYS A 315 -10.36 19.53 9.57
C LYS A 315 -11.40 18.41 9.42
N GLY A 316 -11.09 17.21 9.91
CA GLY A 316 -11.99 16.05 9.88
C GLY A 316 -12.03 15.27 8.56
N LEU A 317 -11.31 15.70 7.52
CA LEU A 317 -11.26 14.95 6.24
C LEU A 317 -10.41 13.67 6.28
N VAL A 318 -9.78 13.42 7.42
CA VAL A 318 -8.90 12.28 7.66
C VAL A 318 -9.36 11.62 8.96
N GLU A 319 -9.32 10.29 8.99
CA GLU A 319 -9.65 9.50 10.16
C GLU A 319 -8.59 8.43 10.45
N LEU A 320 -8.54 8.00 11.72
CA LEU A 320 -7.67 6.94 12.20
C LEU A 320 -8.41 5.60 12.07
N VAL A 321 -7.74 4.61 11.49
CA VAL A 321 -8.32 3.29 11.22
C VAL A 321 -7.42 2.19 11.80
N PRO A 322 -7.94 1.16 12.49
CA PRO A 322 -7.11 0.03 12.90
C PRO A 322 -6.56 -0.71 11.67
N MET A 323 -5.23 -0.92 11.60
CA MET A 323 -4.60 -1.58 10.45
C MET A 323 -4.67 -3.10 10.52
N SER A 324 -4.66 -3.67 11.72
CA SER A 324 -4.80 -5.11 11.94
C SER A 324 -5.52 -5.37 13.26
N LYS A 325 -6.31 -6.45 13.30
CA LYS A 325 -6.90 -6.96 14.54
C LYS A 325 -5.82 -7.48 15.51
N ASP A 326 -4.69 -7.93 14.97
CA ASP A 326 -3.60 -8.54 15.75
C ASP A 326 -2.63 -7.49 16.36
N LEU A 327 -2.63 -6.26 15.83
CA LEU A 327 -1.87 -5.13 16.37
C LEU A 327 -2.82 -3.96 16.70
N PRO A 328 -3.55 -4.00 17.83
CA PRO A 328 -4.55 -2.98 18.18
C PRO A 328 -3.95 -1.57 18.33
N ASN A 329 -2.65 -1.47 18.63
CA ASN A 329 -1.96 -0.18 18.76
C ASN A 329 -1.48 0.39 17.41
N ALA A 330 -1.51 -0.39 16.33
CA ALA A 330 -1.12 0.05 15.01
C ALA A 330 -2.31 0.71 14.29
N ARG A 331 -2.36 2.03 14.35
CA ARG A 331 -3.36 2.84 13.65
C ARG A 331 -2.82 3.31 12.31
N GLY A 332 -3.68 3.20 11.30
CA GLY A 332 -3.53 3.71 9.95
C GLY A 332 -4.22 5.05 9.79
N LEU A 333 -3.88 5.73 8.71
CA LEU A 333 -4.48 7.00 8.34
C LEU A 333 -5.21 6.85 7.00
N GLN A 334 -6.44 7.33 6.92
CA GLN A 334 -7.25 7.25 5.70
C GLN A 334 -8.09 8.52 5.52
N LEU A 335 -8.41 8.88 4.28
CA LEU A 335 -9.42 9.92 4.00
C LEU A 335 -10.79 9.43 4.42
N ILE A 336 -11.61 10.31 5.00
CA ILE A 336 -12.96 9.97 5.48
C ILE A 336 -13.87 9.33 4.40
N HIS A 337 -13.61 9.64 3.12
CA HIS A 337 -14.33 9.04 1.99
C HIS A 337 -13.53 9.17 0.69
N SER A 338 -13.75 8.26 -0.27
CA SER A 338 -13.11 8.26 -1.60
C SER A 338 -13.36 9.54 -2.39
N THR A 339 -14.50 10.19 -2.22
CA THR A 339 -14.85 11.48 -2.85
C THR A 339 -13.89 12.62 -2.48
N VAL A 340 -13.19 12.54 -1.34
CA VAL A 340 -12.13 13.50 -1.00
C VAL A 340 -10.95 13.34 -1.96
N LYS A 341 -10.57 12.10 -2.28
CA LYS A 341 -9.54 11.82 -3.28
C LYS A 341 -9.99 12.30 -4.67
N GLU A 342 -11.25 12.03 -5.04
CA GLU A 342 -11.81 12.47 -6.33
C GLU A 342 -11.71 14.00 -6.48
N ILE A 343 -12.13 14.80 -5.49
CA ILE A 343 -12.09 16.27 -5.59
C ILE A 343 -10.66 16.83 -5.56
N LEU A 344 -9.74 16.18 -4.84
CA LEU A 344 -8.34 16.57 -4.76
C LEU A 344 -7.54 16.22 -6.03
N THR A 345 -8.01 15.26 -6.84
CA THR A 345 -7.27 14.74 -8.02
C THR A 345 -7.86 15.12 -9.36
N CYS A 346 -9.14 15.47 -9.45
CA CYS A 346 -9.81 15.75 -10.73
C CYS A 346 -9.30 17.06 -11.36
N PRO A 347 -8.54 17.04 -12.47
CA PRO A 347 -8.15 18.26 -13.16
C PRO A 347 -9.31 18.74 -14.05
N ASP A 348 -9.88 19.91 -13.82
CA ASP A 348 -10.99 20.41 -14.64
C ASP A 348 -10.49 21.13 -15.90
N PRO A 349 -10.98 20.75 -17.09
CA PRO A 349 -11.24 21.74 -18.13
C PRO A 349 -12.61 21.62 -18.84
N ALA A 350 -13.57 20.83 -18.34
CA ALA A 350 -14.81 20.55 -19.11
C ALA A 350 -16.11 20.34 -18.30
N SER A 351 -16.10 20.25 -16.97
CA SER A 351 -17.35 20.28 -16.20
C SER A 351 -17.70 21.73 -15.89
N GLY A 352 -18.78 22.27 -16.47
CA GLY A 352 -19.24 23.65 -16.26
C GLY A 352 -19.74 23.98 -14.84
N LEU A 353 -19.08 23.47 -13.81
CA LEU A 353 -19.32 23.74 -12.39
C LEU A 353 -18.19 24.65 -11.88
N GLU A 354 -18.47 25.95 -11.79
CA GLU A 354 -17.56 26.98 -11.26
C GLU A 354 -17.07 26.72 -9.82
N SER A 355 -17.65 25.75 -9.09
CA SER A 355 -17.33 25.44 -7.69
C SER A 355 -16.14 24.49 -7.50
N THR A 356 -15.84 23.61 -8.47
CA THR A 356 -14.72 22.65 -8.38
C THR A 356 -13.37 23.37 -8.53
N SER A 357 -13.31 24.34 -9.43
CA SER A 357 -12.13 25.20 -9.66
C SER A 357 -11.78 26.05 -8.44
N LEU A 358 -12.76 26.61 -7.73
CA LEU A 358 -12.53 27.38 -6.49
C LEU A 358 -11.98 26.54 -5.34
N SER A 359 -12.28 25.24 -5.30
CA SER A 359 -11.84 24.35 -4.21
C SER A 359 -10.36 23.94 -4.34
N GLN A 360 -9.88 23.79 -5.59
CA GLN A 360 -8.49 23.44 -5.89
C GLN A 360 -7.53 24.62 -5.74
N GLU A 361 -8.03 25.85 -5.88
CA GLU A 361 -7.24 27.04 -5.55
C GLU A 361 -6.93 27.13 -4.05
N LEU A 362 -7.77 26.56 -3.19
CA LEU A 362 -7.61 26.63 -1.73
C LEU A 362 -6.59 25.63 -1.18
N ILE A 363 -6.53 24.42 -1.75
CA ILE A 363 -5.54 23.40 -1.43
C ILE A 363 -4.98 22.84 -2.73
N LYS A 364 -3.77 23.27 -3.07
CA LYS A 364 -3.06 22.80 -4.26
C LYS A 364 -2.15 21.63 -3.89
N LEU A 365 -2.57 20.42 -4.27
CA LEU A 365 -1.67 19.27 -4.25
C LEU A 365 -0.64 19.38 -5.38
N PRO A 366 0.56 18.80 -5.21
CA PRO A 366 1.49 18.61 -6.32
C PRO A 366 0.83 17.79 -7.44
N THR A 367 1.26 17.99 -8.69
CA THR A 367 0.83 17.12 -9.78
C THR A 367 1.24 15.68 -9.49
N PRO A 368 0.57 14.66 -10.06
CA PRO A 368 0.90 13.26 -9.78
C PRO A 368 2.39 12.93 -9.96
N GLU A 369 3.05 13.54 -10.94
CA GLU A 369 4.46 13.30 -11.25
C GLU A 369 5.37 13.91 -10.19
N ILE A 370 5.10 15.15 -9.78
CA ILE A 370 5.85 15.82 -8.71
C ILE A 370 5.64 15.10 -7.38
N ALA A 371 4.40 14.68 -7.10
CA ALA A 371 4.07 13.92 -5.89
C ALA A 371 4.86 12.61 -5.83
N ASN A 372 4.87 11.85 -6.92
CA ASN A 372 5.62 10.60 -7.03
C ASN A 372 7.14 10.82 -6.89
N PHE A 373 7.70 11.88 -7.47
CA PHE A 373 9.11 12.22 -7.24
C PHE A 373 9.39 12.55 -5.78
N ASN A 374 8.57 13.37 -5.15
CA ASN A 374 8.75 13.74 -3.74
C ASN A 374 8.65 12.51 -2.82
N ILE A 375 7.71 11.61 -3.07
CA ILE A 375 7.56 10.36 -2.33
C ILE A 375 8.77 9.46 -2.56
N ALA A 376 9.20 9.25 -3.81
CA ALA A 376 10.39 8.45 -4.13
C ALA A 376 11.66 9.03 -3.47
N HIS A 377 11.78 10.36 -3.45
CA HIS A 377 12.87 11.08 -2.80
C HIS A 377 12.86 10.89 -1.29
N CYS A 378 11.69 11.00 -0.66
CA CYS A 378 11.51 10.74 0.77
C CYS A 378 11.89 9.29 1.12
N CYS A 379 11.51 8.31 0.29
CA CYS A 379 11.91 6.91 0.46
C CYS A 379 13.45 6.75 0.41
N LEU A 380 14.12 7.37 -0.56
CA LEU A 380 15.59 7.31 -0.63
C LEU A 380 16.26 7.97 0.57
N ARG A 381 15.72 9.10 1.05
CA ARG A 381 16.23 9.76 2.26
C ARG A 381 16.07 8.90 3.51
N GLN A 382 14.97 8.16 3.64
CA GLN A 382 14.80 7.16 4.70
C GLN A 382 15.92 6.12 4.65
N LEU A 383 16.19 5.55 3.47
CA LEU A 383 17.23 4.54 3.28
C LEU A 383 18.65 5.09 3.49
N LEU A 384 18.89 6.35 3.14
CA LEU A 384 20.20 6.99 3.22
C LEU A 384 20.56 7.52 4.62
N HIS A 385 19.59 8.08 5.32
CA HIS A 385 19.85 8.91 6.51
C HIS A 385 19.23 8.37 7.79
N TYR A 386 18.19 7.55 7.70
CA TYR A 386 17.43 7.05 8.85
C TYR A 386 17.44 5.52 8.97
N THR A 387 18.05 4.83 8.01
CA THR A 387 18.28 3.38 8.05
C THR A 387 19.75 3.14 8.42
N PRO A 388 20.06 2.16 9.30
CA PRO A 388 21.44 1.89 9.69
C PRO A 388 22.30 1.48 8.48
N VAL A 389 23.56 1.91 8.45
CA VAL A 389 24.52 1.60 7.37
C VAL A 389 25.15 0.21 7.57
N GLY A 390 24.40 -0.74 8.14
CA GLY A 390 24.83 -2.07 8.55
C GLY A 390 23.62 -3.01 8.70
N PRO A 391 23.82 -4.25 9.17
CA PRO A 391 22.72 -5.19 9.36
C PRO A 391 21.59 -4.60 10.19
N LEU A 392 20.34 -4.83 9.78
CA LEU A 392 19.17 -4.28 10.48
C LEU A 392 19.04 -4.78 11.93
N SER A 393 19.61 -5.96 12.23
CA SER A 393 19.68 -6.51 13.59
C SER A 393 20.87 -6.02 14.42
N GLU A 394 21.71 -5.14 13.84
CA GLU A 394 23.04 -4.75 14.32
C GLU A 394 24.06 -5.91 14.38
N GLN A 395 23.65 -7.14 14.00
CA GLN A 395 24.44 -8.36 14.08
C GLN A 395 24.47 -9.09 12.72
N MET A 396 25.65 -9.47 12.23
CA MET A 396 25.81 -10.06 10.88
C MET A 396 25.05 -11.36 10.63
N HIS A 397 24.65 -12.11 11.67
CA HIS A 397 24.10 -13.47 11.53
C HIS A 397 22.69 -13.59 12.11
N ARG A 398 21.97 -12.47 12.19
CA ARG A 398 20.64 -12.41 12.78
C ARG A 398 19.74 -11.59 11.89
N SER A 399 18.57 -12.15 11.55
CA SER A 399 17.48 -11.39 10.94
C SER A 399 16.58 -10.82 12.04
N ILE A 400 16.02 -9.65 11.78
CA ILE A 400 14.88 -9.13 12.54
C ILE A 400 13.58 -9.56 11.86
N SER A 401 12.46 -9.55 12.59
CA SER A 401 11.15 -9.79 11.99
C SER A 401 10.62 -8.55 11.28
N CYS A 402 9.61 -8.72 10.42
CA CYS A 402 8.90 -7.59 9.81
C CYS A 402 8.26 -6.66 10.85
N LEU A 403 7.80 -7.21 11.98
CA LEU A 403 7.23 -6.45 13.09
C LEU A 403 8.30 -5.61 13.79
N ASP A 404 9.49 -6.17 14.00
CA ASP A 404 10.62 -5.44 14.59
C ASP A 404 11.08 -4.29 13.67
N LEU A 405 11.09 -4.53 12.35
CA LEU A 405 11.41 -3.50 11.36
C LEU A 405 10.40 -2.34 11.43
N ALA A 406 9.11 -2.65 11.44
CA ALA A 406 8.04 -1.65 11.51
C ALA A 406 8.04 -0.88 12.84
N ALA A 407 8.44 -1.52 13.94
CA ALA A 407 8.51 -0.90 15.26
C ALA A 407 9.73 0.01 15.42
N ASN A 408 10.93 -0.47 15.04
CA ASN A 408 12.19 0.22 15.31
C ASN A 408 12.59 1.22 14.22
N LEU A 409 12.20 0.95 12.97
CA LEU A 409 12.54 1.77 11.81
C LEU A 409 11.28 2.04 10.97
N PRO A 410 10.30 2.80 11.50
CA PRO A 410 9.08 3.11 10.78
C PRO A 410 9.40 3.63 9.37
N PHE A 411 8.57 3.29 8.39
CA PHE A 411 8.67 3.70 6.98
C PHE A 411 9.78 3.04 6.16
N THR A 412 10.73 2.32 6.78
CA THR A 412 11.79 1.60 6.05
C THR A 412 11.24 0.48 5.18
N ASP A 413 10.20 -0.21 5.64
CA ASP A 413 9.48 -1.25 4.89
C ASP A 413 8.85 -0.69 3.61
N TYR A 414 8.09 0.41 3.74
CA TYR A 414 7.48 1.11 2.61
C TYR A 414 8.55 1.65 1.66
N ALA A 415 9.55 2.33 2.21
CA ALA A 415 10.62 2.95 1.43
C ALA A 415 11.42 1.91 0.64
N ALA A 416 11.73 0.76 1.22
CA ALA A 416 12.46 -0.31 0.55
C ALA A 416 11.69 -0.90 -0.62
N VAL A 417 10.38 -1.04 -0.50
CA VAL A 417 9.51 -1.67 -1.51
C VAL A 417 9.11 -0.70 -2.62
N TYR A 418 8.67 0.51 -2.28
CA TYR A 418 7.91 1.36 -3.21
C TYR A 418 8.69 2.50 -3.86
N TRP A 419 9.95 2.76 -3.49
CA TRP A 419 10.70 3.89 -4.10
C TRP A 419 10.85 3.75 -5.62
N VAL A 420 11.08 2.54 -6.13
CA VAL A 420 11.15 2.26 -7.59
C VAL A 420 9.77 2.39 -8.24
N HIS A 421 8.71 1.96 -7.55
CA HIS A 421 7.34 2.10 -8.02
C HIS A 421 7.00 3.58 -8.24
N HIS A 422 7.27 4.43 -7.25
CA HIS A 422 7.02 5.87 -7.35
C HIS A 422 7.90 6.52 -8.42
N ALA A 423 9.18 6.16 -8.53
CA ALA A 423 10.02 6.65 -9.63
C ALA A 423 9.44 6.25 -11.00
N SER A 424 9.01 5.00 -11.17
CA SER A 424 8.43 4.51 -12.42
C SER A 424 7.07 5.15 -12.75
N ALA A 425 6.29 5.51 -11.73
CA ALA A 425 5.01 6.20 -11.90
C ALA A 425 5.16 7.64 -12.44
N THR A 426 6.38 8.18 -12.51
CA THR A 426 6.67 9.48 -13.14
C THR A 426 6.79 9.41 -14.65
N ILE A 427 6.81 8.21 -15.26
CA ILE A 427 6.91 8.05 -16.71
C ILE A 427 5.63 8.60 -17.35
N ILE A 428 5.79 9.67 -18.11
CA ILE A 428 4.69 10.35 -18.79
C ILE A 428 5.12 10.86 -20.16
N ASP A 429 4.13 11.28 -20.95
CA ASP A 429 4.34 12.03 -22.18
C ASP A 429 5.04 13.36 -21.90
N THR A 430 6.18 13.60 -22.57
CA THR A 430 7.01 14.80 -22.46
C THR A 430 6.18 16.09 -22.56
N SER A 431 5.13 16.10 -23.40
CA SER A 431 4.27 17.27 -23.60
C SER A 431 3.56 17.75 -22.33
N LYS A 432 3.36 16.89 -21.33
CA LYS A 432 2.69 17.24 -20.06
C LYS A 432 3.59 17.97 -19.06
N ILE A 433 4.92 17.87 -19.21
CA ILE A 433 5.91 18.49 -18.31
C ILE A 433 6.71 19.60 -18.97
N THR A 434 6.55 19.81 -20.28
CA THR A 434 7.19 20.89 -21.00
C THR A 434 6.26 22.08 -21.21
N THR A 435 6.79 23.27 -21.02
CA THR A 435 6.19 24.53 -21.49
C THR A 435 6.29 24.64 -23.03
N HIS A 436 5.62 25.64 -23.62
CA HIS A 436 5.59 25.86 -25.08
C HIS A 436 6.96 25.91 -25.80
N ASN A 437 8.06 26.07 -25.06
CA ASN A 437 9.44 26.11 -25.59
C ASN A 437 10.27 24.84 -25.29
N ALA A 438 9.62 23.70 -25.02
CA ALA A 438 10.28 22.44 -24.61
C ALA A 438 11.12 22.58 -23.32
N GLN A 439 10.83 23.61 -22.49
CA GLN A 439 11.44 23.75 -21.17
C GLN A 439 10.61 22.98 -20.15
N VAL A 440 11.28 22.13 -19.38
CA VAL A 440 10.65 21.39 -18.28
C VAL A 440 10.19 22.39 -17.21
N ASP A 441 9.01 22.13 -16.64
CA ASP A 441 8.48 22.91 -15.53
C ASP A 441 9.49 22.96 -14.37
N LYS A 442 9.67 24.15 -13.78
CA LYS A 442 10.71 24.36 -12.77
C LYS A 442 10.45 23.60 -11.46
N SER A 443 9.18 23.38 -11.10
CA SER A 443 8.83 22.61 -9.91
C SER A 443 9.13 21.12 -10.11
N PHE A 444 8.87 20.62 -11.31
CA PHE A 444 9.29 19.28 -11.72
C PHE A 444 10.82 19.15 -11.74
N GLU A 445 11.53 20.08 -12.38
CA GLU A 445 13.01 20.07 -12.45
C GLU A 445 13.63 20.04 -11.04
N ASN A 446 13.14 20.85 -10.11
CA ASN A 446 13.62 20.86 -8.74
C ASN A 446 13.38 19.52 -8.01
N ALA A 447 12.18 18.94 -8.14
CA ALA A 447 11.86 17.64 -7.55
C ALA A 447 12.76 16.54 -8.12
N PHE A 448 12.95 16.53 -9.44
CA PHE A 448 13.84 15.60 -10.12
C PHE A 448 15.30 15.73 -9.67
N LEU A 449 15.85 16.95 -9.62
CA LEU A 449 17.26 17.17 -9.25
C LEU A 449 17.55 16.72 -7.81
N GLY A 450 16.62 16.98 -6.88
CA GLY A 450 16.71 16.49 -5.50
C GLY A 450 16.76 14.97 -5.43
N PHE A 451 15.81 14.32 -6.11
CA PHE A 451 15.75 12.86 -6.22
C PHE A 451 17.01 12.27 -6.86
N ALA A 452 17.45 12.79 -8.00
CA ALA A 452 18.60 12.28 -8.74
C ALA A 452 19.91 12.39 -7.94
N ALA A 453 20.08 13.47 -7.16
CA ALA A 453 21.24 13.66 -6.31
C ALA A 453 21.32 12.61 -5.18
N ASP A 454 20.20 12.30 -4.53
CA ASP A 454 20.16 11.31 -3.46
C ASP A 454 20.17 9.87 -4.03
N LEU A 455 19.54 9.61 -5.20
CA LEU A 455 19.66 8.33 -5.90
C LEU A 455 21.12 8.02 -6.25
N ARG A 456 21.87 9.03 -6.70
CA ARG A 456 23.31 8.87 -6.93
C ARG A 456 24.04 8.44 -5.67
N LYS A 457 23.81 9.12 -4.54
CA LYS A 457 24.44 8.77 -3.25
C LYS A 457 24.07 7.35 -2.83
N PHE A 458 22.79 6.98 -2.96
CA PHE A 458 22.30 5.64 -2.65
C PHE A 458 23.06 4.57 -3.43
N LEU A 459 23.15 4.73 -4.76
CA LEU A 459 23.87 3.80 -5.64
C LEU A 459 25.39 3.80 -5.43
N SER A 460 25.95 4.88 -4.88
CA SER A 460 27.40 5.01 -4.67
C SER A 460 27.87 4.43 -3.33
N ILE A 461 26.95 4.07 -2.41
CA ILE A 461 27.29 3.56 -1.08
C ILE A 461 26.87 2.09 -1.00
N PRO A 462 27.81 1.13 -1.13
CA PRO A 462 27.47 -0.29 -1.24
C PRO A 462 26.74 -0.84 -0.03
N LYS A 463 27.02 -0.30 1.17
CA LYS A 463 26.32 -0.67 2.41
C LYS A 463 24.86 -0.25 2.42
N THR A 464 24.53 0.91 1.83
CA THR A 464 23.16 1.40 1.74
C THR A 464 22.34 0.55 0.78
N VAL A 465 22.94 0.14 -0.34
CA VAL A 465 22.29 -0.79 -1.28
C VAL A 465 22.08 -2.16 -0.64
N THR A 466 23.06 -2.65 0.13
CA THR A 466 22.93 -3.93 0.85
C THR A 466 21.84 -3.90 1.93
N VAL A 467 21.78 -2.86 2.77
CA VAL A 467 20.72 -2.76 3.79
C VAL A 467 19.34 -2.56 3.16
N TRP A 468 19.24 -1.86 2.03
CA TRP A 468 17.99 -1.77 1.27
C TRP A 468 17.48 -3.15 0.86
N LEU A 469 18.37 -4.01 0.36
CA LEU A 469 18.01 -5.37 -0.03
C LEU A 469 17.58 -6.21 1.18
N GLU A 470 18.28 -6.09 2.32
CA GLU A 470 17.86 -6.74 3.57
C GLU A 470 16.46 -6.26 4.01
N ALA A 471 16.22 -4.95 3.99
CA ALA A 471 14.94 -4.34 4.36
C ALA A 471 13.81 -4.80 3.45
N PHE A 472 14.06 -4.89 2.13
CA PHE A 472 13.09 -5.39 1.16
C PHE A 472 12.62 -6.79 1.53
N TYR A 473 13.55 -7.74 1.72
CA TYR A 473 13.16 -9.12 2.06
C TYR A 473 12.61 -9.26 3.49
N THR A 474 13.04 -8.39 4.42
CA THR A 474 12.50 -8.35 5.79
C THR A 474 11.06 -7.84 5.84
N SER A 475 10.65 -6.97 4.91
CA SER A 475 9.28 -6.44 4.84
C SER A 475 8.20 -7.50 4.62
N SER A 476 8.59 -8.72 4.21
CA SER A 476 7.67 -9.81 3.84
C SER A 476 6.75 -9.48 2.66
N HIS A 477 7.14 -8.53 1.80
CA HIS A 477 6.43 -8.24 0.56
C HIS A 477 6.39 -9.48 -0.36
N ALA A 478 5.24 -9.73 -1.00
CA ALA A 478 5.04 -10.91 -1.83
C ALA A 478 5.95 -10.89 -3.07
N ASP A 479 6.00 -9.74 -3.76
CA ASP A 479 6.80 -9.61 -4.97
C ASP A 479 8.30 -9.61 -4.69
N ARG A 480 9.07 -10.11 -5.65
CA ARG A 480 10.54 -10.01 -5.65
C ARG A 480 10.98 -8.62 -6.11
N PRO A 481 12.13 -8.11 -5.66
CA PRO A 481 12.63 -6.84 -6.17
C PRO A 481 12.98 -6.99 -7.66
N SER A 482 12.72 -5.95 -8.45
CA SER A 482 12.93 -5.98 -9.91
C SER A 482 13.59 -4.71 -10.39
N GLY A 483 14.61 -4.85 -11.25
CA GLY A 483 15.23 -3.73 -11.95
C GLY A 483 14.43 -3.24 -13.16
N SER A 484 13.32 -3.91 -13.55
CA SER A 484 12.60 -3.59 -14.79
C SER A 484 12.03 -2.18 -14.80
N GLY A 485 11.31 -1.76 -13.75
CA GLY A 485 10.72 -0.42 -13.67
C GLY A 485 11.78 0.67 -13.73
N LEU A 486 12.89 0.48 -12.99
CA LEU A 486 13.99 1.44 -12.96
C LEU A 486 14.74 1.53 -14.31
N ARG A 487 14.89 0.42 -15.04
CA ARG A 487 15.43 0.44 -16.42
C ARG A 487 14.53 1.19 -17.38
N THR A 488 13.23 0.92 -17.35
CA THR A 488 12.26 1.64 -18.19
C THR A 488 12.28 3.12 -17.87
N TRP A 489 12.34 3.47 -16.59
CA TRP A 489 12.48 4.86 -16.14
C TRP A 489 13.79 5.50 -16.61
N ALA A 490 14.92 4.81 -16.54
CA ALA A 490 16.21 5.32 -17.02
C ALA A 490 16.23 5.54 -18.54
N SER A 491 15.60 4.64 -19.32
CA SER A 491 15.41 4.82 -20.76
C SER A 491 14.55 6.05 -21.06
N TRP A 492 13.40 6.17 -20.41
CA TRP A 492 12.54 7.35 -20.54
C TRP A 492 13.26 8.65 -20.17
N LEU A 493 14.05 8.64 -19.08
CA LEU A 493 14.82 9.81 -18.66
C LEU A 493 15.89 10.19 -19.69
N SER A 494 16.56 9.21 -20.29
CA SER A 494 17.50 9.44 -21.39
C SER A 494 16.81 10.15 -22.56
N ASP A 495 15.64 9.68 -22.97
CA ASP A 495 14.86 10.30 -24.05
C ASP A 495 14.42 11.72 -23.68
N LEU A 496 13.91 11.91 -22.46
CA LEU A 496 13.50 13.23 -21.95
C LEU A 496 14.66 14.25 -21.98
N THR A 497 15.89 13.84 -21.66
CA THR A 497 17.06 14.75 -21.71
C THR A 497 17.51 15.10 -23.13
N GLN A 498 17.16 14.28 -24.12
CA GLN A 498 17.41 14.56 -25.53
C GLN A 498 16.37 15.55 -26.09
N GLU A 499 15.12 15.43 -25.63
CA GLU A 499 13.99 16.24 -26.09
C GLU A 499 13.87 17.60 -25.38
N THR A 500 14.46 17.75 -24.19
CA THR A 500 14.27 18.93 -23.33
C THR A 500 15.57 19.58 -22.85
N ASN A 501 15.45 20.67 -22.11
CA ASN A 501 16.57 21.33 -21.43
C ASN A 501 17.04 20.60 -20.16
N LEU A 502 16.34 19.55 -19.71
CA LEU A 502 16.73 18.79 -18.53
C LEU A 502 18.09 18.12 -18.74
N ARG A 503 18.95 18.19 -17.73
CA ARG A 503 20.30 17.59 -17.79
C ARG A 503 20.45 16.56 -16.69
N VAL A 504 20.93 15.39 -17.08
CA VAL A 504 21.22 14.26 -16.19
C VAL A 504 22.65 13.82 -16.42
N ASP A 505 23.35 13.50 -15.33
CA ASP A 505 24.69 12.96 -15.43
C ASP A 505 24.63 11.56 -16.07
N GLY A 506 25.33 11.36 -17.19
CA GLY A 506 25.44 10.05 -17.84
C GLY A 506 26.03 8.97 -16.93
N ALA A 507 26.84 9.35 -15.93
CA ALA A 507 27.32 8.40 -14.92
C ALA A 507 26.18 7.83 -14.06
N LEU A 508 25.14 8.63 -13.77
CA LEU A 508 23.97 8.16 -13.02
C LEU A 508 23.19 7.11 -13.80
N LEU A 509 22.96 7.34 -15.10
CA LEU A 509 22.32 6.35 -15.97
C LEU A 509 23.12 5.04 -16.01
N GLY A 510 24.46 5.13 -16.13
CA GLY A 510 25.35 3.96 -16.06
C GLY A 510 25.20 3.17 -14.75
N MET A 511 25.24 3.85 -13.60
CA MET A 511 25.05 3.24 -12.28
C MET A 511 23.68 2.55 -12.14
N ILE A 512 22.62 3.14 -12.70
CA ILE A 512 21.28 2.53 -12.67
C ILE A 512 21.26 1.22 -13.45
N PHE A 513 21.81 1.19 -14.67
CA PHE A 513 21.84 -0.03 -15.47
C PHE A 513 22.70 -1.13 -14.83
N GLU A 514 23.85 -0.76 -14.26
CA GLU A 514 24.72 -1.68 -13.51
C GLU A 514 23.97 -2.27 -12.30
N PHE A 515 23.38 -1.41 -11.47
CA PHE A 515 22.56 -1.83 -10.33
C PHE A 515 21.45 -2.80 -10.72
N CYS A 516 20.69 -2.49 -11.78
CA CYS A 516 19.59 -3.35 -12.23
C CYS A 516 20.08 -4.72 -12.72
N SER A 517 21.25 -4.76 -13.38
CA SER A 517 21.87 -6.02 -13.83
C SER A 517 22.29 -6.89 -12.66
N ASP A 518 22.92 -6.30 -11.64
CA ASP A 518 23.33 -7.04 -10.44
C ASP A 518 22.12 -7.51 -9.62
N LEU A 519 21.10 -6.66 -9.48
CA LEU A 519 19.87 -7.01 -8.79
C LEU A 519 19.19 -8.22 -9.42
N ASP A 520 19.03 -8.23 -10.75
CA ASP A 520 18.41 -9.36 -11.46
C ASP A 520 19.19 -10.67 -11.24
N ARG A 521 20.52 -10.58 -11.20
CA ARG A 521 21.39 -11.74 -10.94
C ARG A 521 21.24 -12.25 -9.52
N ILE A 522 21.21 -11.35 -8.53
CA ILE A 522 20.97 -11.69 -7.13
C ILE A 522 19.61 -12.36 -6.96
N VAL A 523 18.55 -11.73 -7.47
CA VAL A 523 17.17 -12.23 -7.36
C VAL A 523 17.03 -13.59 -8.04
N ARG A 524 17.61 -13.78 -9.22
CA ARG A 524 17.56 -15.08 -9.92
C ARG A 524 18.15 -16.23 -9.09
N ILE A 525 19.21 -15.97 -8.33
CA ILE A 525 19.99 -17.02 -7.67
C ILE A 525 19.61 -17.17 -6.18
N TRP A 526 19.24 -16.09 -5.51
CA TRP A 526 19.13 -16.01 -4.06
C TRP A 526 17.74 -15.66 -3.52
N ASP A 527 16.74 -15.36 -4.36
CA ASP A 527 15.40 -14.93 -3.90
C ASP A 527 14.82 -15.87 -2.83
N SER A 528 14.87 -17.19 -3.04
CA SER A 528 14.34 -18.17 -2.06
C SER A 528 15.09 -18.13 -0.71
N ASN A 529 16.42 -18.02 -0.73
CA ASN A 529 17.22 -17.97 0.49
C ASN A 529 17.03 -16.63 1.22
N LEU A 530 16.94 -15.52 0.48
CA LEU A 530 16.75 -14.18 1.02
C LEU A 530 15.38 -14.00 1.66
N ARG A 531 14.34 -14.65 1.14
CA ARG A 531 13.01 -14.71 1.79
C ARG A 531 13.05 -15.45 3.12
N LEU A 532 13.86 -16.49 3.25
CA LEU A 532 13.98 -17.27 4.48
C LEU A 532 14.89 -16.60 5.51
N THR A 533 16.01 -16.03 5.04
CA THR A 533 17.06 -15.47 5.90
C THR A 533 17.63 -14.20 5.26
N PRO A 534 16.98 -13.02 5.43
CA PRO A 534 17.43 -11.77 4.81
C PRO A 534 18.86 -11.32 5.16
N HIS A 535 19.38 -11.66 6.35
CA HIS A 535 20.68 -11.17 6.81
C HIS A 535 21.86 -11.72 5.98
N ILE A 536 21.66 -12.80 5.22
CA ILE A 536 22.71 -13.41 4.38
C ILE A 536 23.23 -12.46 3.29
N VAL A 537 22.53 -11.35 3.00
CA VAL A 537 23.00 -10.32 2.07
C VAL A 537 24.39 -9.77 2.43
N TRP A 538 24.72 -9.76 3.73
CA TRP A 538 25.96 -9.16 4.23
C TRP A 538 27.19 -10.03 4.06
N ASP A 539 27.00 -11.35 4.04
CA ASP A 539 28.11 -12.29 4.10
C ASP A 539 28.24 -13.20 2.87
N GLU A 540 27.13 -13.48 2.17
CA GLU A 540 27.07 -14.57 1.19
C GLU A 540 27.03 -14.09 -0.26
N LEU A 541 26.40 -12.95 -0.52
CA LEU A 541 26.24 -12.40 -1.87
C LEU A 541 27.57 -12.15 -2.57
N THR A 542 28.60 -11.76 -1.81
CA THR A 542 29.94 -11.44 -2.34
C THR A 542 30.91 -12.63 -2.26
N ALA A 543 30.68 -13.57 -1.33
CA ALA A 543 31.46 -14.79 -1.20
C ALA A 543 31.22 -15.81 -2.32
N ALA A 544 30.16 -15.67 -3.10
CA ALA A 544 29.86 -16.54 -4.24
C ALA A 544 30.43 -16.05 -5.58
N GLY A 545 31.15 -14.92 -5.64
CA GLY A 545 31.68 -14.36 -6.90
C GLY A 545 30.60 -13.80 -7.84
N LEU A 546 29.44 -13.44 -7.27
CA LEU A 546 28.20 -13.17 -8.01
C LEU A 546 27.88 -11.70 -8.25
N ALA A 547 28.45 -10.77 -7.49
CA ALA A 547 28.42 -9.35 -7.78
C ALA A 547 29.80 -8.95 -8.38
N PRO A 548 29.95 -8.86 -9.71
CA PRO A 548 31.20 -8.42 -10.33
C PRO A 548 31.43 -6.90 -10.12
N SER A 549 30.38 -6.14 -9.81
CA SER A 549 30.44 -4.72 -9.50
C SER A 549 30.74 -4.46 -8.02
N GLN A 550 31.25 -3.26 -7.71
CA GLN A 550 31.42 -2.79 -6.33
C GLN A 550 30.10 -2.24 -5.72
N MET A 551 28.93 -2.50 -6.34
CA MET A 551 27.64 -1.89 -5.98
C MET A 551 27.03 -2.41 -4.68
N PHE A 552 27.36 -3.65 -4.27
CA PHE A 552 26.92 -4.23 -3.02
C PHE A 552 28.11 -4.39 -2.06
N PHE A 553 27.87 -4.21 -0.77
CA PHE A 553 28.92 -4.31 0.23
C PHE A 553 29.57 -5.71 0.24
N SER A 554 30.90 -5.72 0.20
CA SER A 554 31.74 -6.90 0.42
C SER A 554 32.66 -6.64 1.60
N SER A 555 32.64 -7.53 2.59
CA SER A 555 33.55 -7.44 3.74
C SER A 555 35.01 -7.70 3.36
N GLY A 556 35.27 -8.37 2.23
CA GLY A 556 36.60 -8.73 1.73
C GLY A 556 37.42 -9.67 2.63
N SER A 557 36.97 -9.93 3.86
CA SER A 557 37.62 -10.78 4.87
C SER A 557 37.39 -12.28 4.63
N THR A 558 36.44 -12.59 3.75
CA THR A 558 35.95 -13.94 3.52
C THR A 558 36.73 -14.63 2.39
N ARG A 559 37.43 -15.73 2.70
CA ARG A 559 38.19 -16.50 1.69
C ARG A 559 37.35 -17.64 1.11
N VAL A 560 37.08 -17.55 -0.18
CA VAL A 560 36.37 -18.56 -0.95
C VAL A 560 37.35 -19.60 -1.46
N ARG A 561 37.11 -20.88 -1.15
CA ARG A 561 37.82 -22.02 -1.73
C ARG A 561 36.84 -22.86 -2.53
N SER A 562 36.92 -22.77 -3.86
CA SER A 562 36.17 -23.64 -4.75
C SER A 562 36.71 -25.06 -4.66
N ARG A 563 35.82 -26.04 -4.50
CA ARG A 563 36.10 -27.47 -4.71
C ARG A 563 35.36 -27.93 -5.97
N ALA A 564 35.72 -27.34 -7.11
CA ALA A 564 35.33 -27.88 -8.41
C ALA A 564 36.10 -29.20 -8.67
N PRO A 565 35.50 -30.21 -9.33
CA PRO A 565 36.24 -31.37 -9.80
C PRO A 565 37.35 -30.92 -10.77
N ASN A 566 38.55 -31.48 -10.65
CA ASN A 566 39.74 -31.14 -11.44
C ASN A 566 39.45 -31.19 -12.95
N ARG A 567 39.13 -30.04 -13.57
CA ARG A 567 39.07 -29.83 -15.03
C ARG A 567 39.78 -28.48 -15.35
N PRO A 568 40.25 -28.28 -16.60
CA PRO A 568 41.34 -27.35 -16.93
C PRO A 568 41.13 -25.90 -16.49
N SER A 569 42.21 -25.16 -16.27
CA SER A 569 42.28 -23.82 -15.65
C SER A 569 41.39 -22.75 -16.29
N ASP A 570 41.08 -22.84 -17.58
CA ASP A 570 40.18 -21.89 -18.26
C ASP A 570 38.69 -22.12 -17.91
N PHE A 571 38.38 -23.32 -17.39
CA PHE A 571 37.06 -23.74 -16.90
C PHE A 571 36.73 -23.07 -15.55
N ALA A 572 37.71 -22.94 -14.66
CA ALA A 572 37.48 -22.43 -13.30
C ALA A 572 37.13 -20.93 -13.24
N ALA A 573 37.67 -20.13 -14.17
CA ALA A 573 37.45 -18.68 -14.20
C ALA A 573 36.14 -18.28 -14.90
N ALA A 574 35.74 -19.00 -15.94
CA ALA A 574 34.49 -18.72 -16.68
C ALA A 574 33.25 -19.33 -16.01
N VAL A 575 33.39 -20.48 -15.34
CA VAL A 575 32.29 -21.26 -14.75
C VAL A 575 31.94 -20.82 -13.31
N ALA A 576 32.86 -20.21 -12.56
CA ALA A 576 32.59 -19.72 -11.21
C ALA A 576 31.58 -18.55 -11.16
N ASN A 577 31.34 -17.88 -12.28
CA ASN A 577 30.59 -16.63 -12.28
C ASN A 577 29.07 -16.81 -12.47
N ASN A 578 28.52 -17.89 -13.02
CA ASN A 578 27.06 -17.95 -13.29
C ASN A 578 26.39 -19.29 -12.90
N PRO A 579 26.19 -19.55 -11.60
CA PRO A 579 25.35 -20.64 -11.11
C PRO A 579 23.87 -20.43 -11.44
N GLU A 580 23.17 -21.54 -11.68
CA GLU A 580 21.71 -21.63 -11.88
C GLU A 580 20.95 -21.51 -10.56
N ALA A 581 21.47 -22.17 -9.52
CA ALA A 581 20.91 -22.13 -8.18
C ALA A 581 22.02 -22.26 -7.14
N SER A 582 21.84 -21.63 -5.99
CA SER A 582 22.76 -21.74 -4.87
C SER A 582 22.00 -21.97 -3.57
N MET A 583 22.56 -22.81 -2.72
CA MET A 583 22.11 -22.96 -1.33
C MET A 583 23.31 -22.85 -0.40
N SER A 584 23.07 -22.42 0.83
CA SER A 584 24.15 -22.24 1.79
C SER A 584 23.81 -22.85 3.16
N ALA A 585 24.85 -23.20 3.89
CA ALA A 585 24.75 -23.72 5.25
C ALA A 585 25.96 -23.26 6.06
N VAL A 586 25.72 -22.83 7.29
CA VAL A 586 26.76 -22.40 8.23
C VAL A 586 27.14 -23.56 9.14
N SER A 587 28.43 -23.72 9.46
CA SER A 587 28.89 -24.69 10.46
C SER A 587 28.38 -24.35 11.85
N ALA A 588 28.30 -25.36 12.74
CA ALA A 588 27.76 -25.20 14.09
C ALA A 588 28.48 -24.14 14.95
N ASP A 589 29.74 -23.84 14.63
CA ASP A 589 30.59 -22.84 15.29
C ASP A 589 30.61 -21.47 14.57
N GLY A 590 29.83 -21.30 13.48
CA GLY A 590 29.77 -20.06 12.70
C GLY A 590 31.00 -19.75 11.85
N SER A 591 32.05 -20.58 11.89
CA SER A 591 33.34 -20.27 11.28
C SER A 591 33.41 -20.53 9.77
N LEU A 592 32.49 -21.36 9.26
CA LEU A 592 32.47 -21.81 7.87
C LEU A 592 31.08 -21.66 7.28
N LEU A 593 31.01 -21.07 6.11
CA LEU A 593 29.83 -21.10 5.25
C LEU A 593 30.12 -22.05 4.08
N GLY A 594 29.34 -23.10 3.93
CA GLY A 594 29.31 -23.89 2.71
C GLY A 594 28.28 -23.28 1.76
N VAL A 595 28.69 -22.92 0.55
CA VAL A 595 27.77 -22.54 -0.53
C VAL A 595 27.84 -23.64 -1.59
N LEU A 596 26.74 -24.36 -1.78
CA LEU A 596 26.58 -25.32 -2.87
C LEU A 596 25.94 -24.59 -4.05
N SER A 597 26.65 -24.56 -5.18
CA SER A 597 26.18 -23.95 -6.41
C SER A 597 25.97 -25.01 -7.48
N VAL A 598 24.82 -24.99 -8.15
CA VAL A 598 24.49 -25.86 -9.28
C VAL A 598 24.78 -25.12 -10.59
N LEU A 599 25.50 -25.76 -11.50
CA LEU A 599 25.92 -25.16 -12.77
C LEU A 599 25.48 -26.05 -13.94
N TYR A 600 24.96 -25.41 -14.99
CA TYR A 600 24.61 -26.08 -16.25
C TYR A 600 25.67 -25.85 -17.31
N TYR A 601 26.15 -26.91 -17.96
CA TYR A 601 27.15 -26.82 -19.03
C TYR A 601 26.55 -27.21 -20.39
N ARG A 602 26.83 -26.43 -21.43
CA ARG A 602 26.22 -26.56 -22.77
C ARG A 602 26.96 -27.53 -23.72
N GLN A 603 28.12 -28.05 -23.35
CA GLN A 603 28.83 -29.07 -24.12
C GLN A 603 28.69 -30.41 -23.39
N GLU A 604 27.76 -31.24 -23.87
CA GLU A 604 27.34 -32.52 -23.29
C GLU A 604 26.41 -32.36 -22.07
N ARG A 605 25.33 -33.17 -22.03
CA ARG A 605 24.17 -33.07 -21.14
C ARG A 605 24.47 -33.46 -19.68
N ASP A 606 25.54 -32.95 -19.08
CA ASP A 606 25.92 -33.27 -17.70
C ASP A 606 25.76 -32.07 -16.77
N HIS A 607 25.11 -32.28 -15.61
CA HIS A 607 25.05 -31.31 -14.52
C HIS A 607 26.29 -31.42 -13.66
N CYS A 608 26.97 -30.30 -13.38
CA CYS A 608 28.10 -30.27 -12.46
C CYS A 608 27.69 -29.62 -11.14
N LEU A 609 27.95 -30.32 -10.03
CA LEU A 609 27.80 -29.77 -8.68
C LEU A 609 29.15 -29.18 -8.23
N CYS A 610 29.18 -27.89 -7.95
CA CYS A 610 30.35 -27.21 -7.40
C CYS A 610 30.09 -26.81 -5.95
N LEU A 611 30.90 -27.35 -5.03
CA LEU A 611 30.86 -26.93 -3.63
C LEU A 611 31.90 -25.83 -3.39
N HIS A 612 31.43 -24.64 -3.04
CA HIS A 612 32.29 -23.55 -2.58
C HIS A 612 32.33 -23.57 -1.06
N ARG A 613 33.53 -23.67 -0.48
CA ARG A 613 33.73 -23.54 0.96
C ARG A 613 34.25 -22.15 1.26
N VAL A 614 33.47 -21.39 2.00
CA VAL A 614 33.73 -20.01 2.39
C VAL A 614 34.18 -20.01 3.85
N ILE A 615 35.41 -19.54 4.13
CA ILE A 615 35.94 -19.47 5.49
C ILE A 615 35.78 -18.03 5.99
N ARG A 616 34.99 -17.82 7.05
CA ARG A 616 34.86 -16.53 7.74
C ARG A 616 35.94 -16.44 8.82
N ALA A 617 36.89 -15.53 8.65
CA ALA A 617 37.85 -15.19 9.70
C ALA A 617 37.42 -13.86 10.34
N VAL A 618 36.84 -13.93 11.54
CA VAL A 618 36.58 -12.74 12.37
C VAL A 618 37.92 -12.32 12.98
N ALA A 619 38.42 -11.15 12.63
CA ALA A 619 39.63 -10.61 13.24
C ALA A 619 39.25 -9.68 14.41
N PRO A 620 39.52 -10.04 15.67
CA PRO A 620 39.82 -9.05 16.70
C PRO A 620 41.33 -8.83 16.75
N GLY A 621 41.75 -7.60 17.03
CA GLY A 621 43.16 -7.22 17.12
C GLY A 621 43.95 -8.04 18.14
N LEU A 622 45.25 -8.16 17.86
CA LEU A 622 46.36 -8.69 18.66
C LEU A 622 46.49 -10.22 18.75
N GLY A 623 47.56 -10.74 18.13
CA GLY A 623 48.18 -12.04 18.47
C GLY A 623 48.38 -12.98 17.28
N SER A 624 49.64 -13.07 16.82
CA SER A 624 50.30 -14.06 15.93
C SER A 624 49.51 -15.29 15.39
N PRO A 625 49.77 -15.71 14.12
CA PRO A 625 49.03 -16.79 13.47
C PRO A 625 49.43 -18.18 13.99
N ALA A 626 48.48 -18.87 14.63
CA ALA A 626 48.61 -20.31 14.89
C ALA A 626 48.15 -21.12 13.66
N ARG A 627 49.00 -22.04 13.20
CA ARG A 627 48.73 -22.97 12.09
C ARG A 627 47.55 -23.88 12.42
N CYS A 628 46.56 -23.92 11.54
CA CYS A 628 45.43 -24.85 11.63
C CYS A 628 45.81 -26.23 11.03
N PRO A 629 45.61 -27.36 11.74
CA PRO A 629 45.92 -28.68 11.22
C PRO A 629 44.80 -29.16 10.29
N SER A 630 45.18 -29.56 9.10
CA SER A 630 44.32 -30.20 8.11
C SER A 630 43.91 -31.62 8.56
N ARG A 631 42.62 -31.87 8.77
CA ARG A 631 41.91 -33.14 8.47
C ARG A 631 40.43 -33.00 8.82
N CYS A 632 39.57 -32.93 7.80
CA CYS A 632 38.19 -33.41 7.88
C CYS A 632 37.94 -34.27 6.64
N SER A 633 37.64 -35.55 6.88
CA SER A 633 37.12 -36.53 5.92
C SER A 633 35.69 -36.18 5.52
N THR A 634 35.41 -36.48 4.23
CA THR A 634 34.16 -36.60 3.47
C THR A 634 32.88 -36.01 4.05
#